data_AF-E6PMA1-F1
#
_entry.id   AF-E6PMA1-F1
#
_cell.length_a   1.000
_cell.length_b   1.000
_cell.length_c   1.000
_cell.angle_alpha   90.00
_cell.angle_beta   90.00
_cell.angle_gamma   90.00
#
_symmetry.space_group_name_H-M   'P 1'
#
loop_
_entity.id
_entity.type
_entity.pdbx_description
1 polymer ?
#
loop_
_entity_poly.entity_id
_entity_poly.type
_entity_poly.pdbx_seq_one_letter_code
_entity_poly.pdbx_strand_id
1 'polypeptide(L)'
;MTICSTRFGPQDIAPEQRWVCAQPMPGFEALREFALLRQAGQGPFIWLQSLEALELAFLIVDASCFGLRFQPPTDTDLAGFDAPPSVLVILPHRPGDVLRVHRLAPLLFDVAHARFVQYVYEPEQVLGDGLWTGSSSAWPDATMQPRIVRVQCLAEPAAAGVGTGEVGRESGSTFP
;
A
#
# COMPACT_ATOMS: atom_id res chain seq x y z
N MET A 1 6.52 20.57 -3.82
CA MET A 1 7.08 19.21 -3.62
C MET A 1 7.81 19.19 -2.30
N THR A 2 7.67 18.13 -1.53
CA THR A 2 8.39 17.93 -0.27
C THR A 2 8.96 16.53 -0.26
N ILE A 3 10.22 16.42 0.16
CA ILE A 3 10.86 15.13 0.37
C ILE A 3 10.38 14.59 1.70
N CYS A 4 9.63 13.49 1.66
CA CYS A 4 9.20 12.76 2.84
C CYS A 4 10.00 11.46 2.93
N SER A 5 10.62 11.20 4.08
CA SER A 5 11.23 9.88 4.32
C SER A 5 10.11 8.86 4.51
N THR A 6 10.10 7.79 3.74
CA THR A 6 9.11 6.71 3.85
C THR A 6 9.84 5.40 4.14
N ARG A 7 9.10 4.32 4.43
CA ARG A 7 9.68 2.97 4.49
C ARG A 7 10.36 2.50 3.19
N PHE A 8 10.14 3.20 2.08
CA PHE A 8 10.80 2.97 0.79
C PHE A 8 11.92 3.98 0.51
N GLY A 9 12.42 4.66 1.54
CA GLY A 9 13.38 5.75 1.42
C GLY A 9 12.71 7.11 1.15
N PRO A 10 13.51 8.16 0.89
CA PRO A 10 13.00 9.48 0.59
C PRO A 10 12.20 9.48 -0.71
N GLN A 11 10.98 9.99 -0.67
CA GLN A 11 10.09 10.13 -1.82
C GLN A 11 9.69 11.60 -1.99
N ASP A 12 9.70 12.08 -3.23
CA ASP A 12 9.17 13.39 -3.58
C ASP A 12 7.64 13.33 -3.66
N ILE A 13 6.98 14.03 -2.74
CA ILE A 13 5.52 14.08 -2.66
C ILE A 13 5.05 15.48 -3.02
N ALA A 14 4.31 15.59 -4.13
CA ALA A 14 3.68 16.83 -4.54
C ALA A 14 2.45 17.13 -3.66
N PRO A 15 2.09 18.41 -3.45
CA PRO A 15 0.91 18.78 -2.65
C PRO A 15 -0.37 18.08 -3.09
N GLU A 16 -0.53 17.84 -4.39
CA GLU A 16 -1.71 17.20 -4.98
C GLU A 16 -1.76 15.68 -4.74
N GLN A 17 -0.64 15.10 -4.31
CA GLN A 17 -0.51 13.68 -3.96
C GLN A 17 -0.65 13.43 -2.45
N ARG A 18 -0.83 14.49 -1.66
CA ARG A 18 -1.11 14.39 -0.23
C ARG A 18 -2.60 14.18 -0.02
N TRP A 19 -2.91 13.19 0.78
CA TRP A 19 -4.26 12.81 1.16
C TRP A 19 -4.51 13.17 2.62
N VAL A 20 -5.69 13.71 2.90
CA VAL A 20 -6.12 14.04 4.26
C VAL A 20 -7.11 12.99 4.75
N CYS A 21 -6.83 12.42 5.92
CA CYS A 21 -7.78 11.59 6.64
C CYS A 21 -8.90 12.48 7.19
N ALA A 22 -10.07 12.42 6.56
CA ALA A 22 -11.20 13.31 6.84
C ALA A 22 -11.85 13.04 8.20
N GLN A 23 -11.73 11.81 8.69
CA GLN A 23 -12.16 11.37 10.01
C GLN A 23 -11.02 10.57 10.64
N PRO A 24 -10.78 10.68 11.96
CA PRO A 24 -9.73 9.94 12.62
C PRO A 24 -9.84 8.44 12.36
N MET A 25 -8.74 7.83 11.92
CA MET A 25 -8.70 6.39 11.70
C MET A 25 -8.58 5.67 13.05
N PRO A 26 -9.45 4.69 13.36
CA PRO A 26 -9.41 3.97 14.63
C PRO A 26 -8.02 3.38 14.95
N GLY A 27 -7.49 3.69 16.13
CA GLY A 27 -6.15 3.29 16.58
C GLY A 27 -5.00 4.18 16.07
N PHE A 28 -5.28 5.13 15.18
CA PHE A 28 -4.32 6.05 14.58
C PHE A 28 -4.88 7.48 14.50
N GLU A 29 -5.64 7.89 15.50
CA GLU A 29 -6.47 9.11 15.48
C GLU A 29 -5.66 10.41 15.35
N ALA A 30 -4.38 10.37 15.73
CA ALA A 30 -3.46 11.48 15.60
C ALA A 30 -2.99 11.71 14.16
N LEU A 31 -3.07 10.70 13.29
CA LEU A 31 -2.53 10.75 11.94
C LEU A 31 -3.58 11.27 10.96
N ARG A 32 -3.21 12.30 10.20
CA ARG A 32 -4.08 13.05 9.30
C ARG A 32 -3.53 13.13 7.88
N GLU A 33 -2.21 13.18 7.70
CA GLU A 33 -1.58 13.30 6.38
C GLU A 33 -1.02 11.97 5.89
N PHE A 34 -1.40 11.61 4.66
CA PHE A 34 -0.99 10.37 4.02
C PHE A 34 -0.61 10.58 2.55
N ALA A 35 0.07 9.61 1.97
CA ALA A 35 0.29 9.52 0.54
C ALA A 35 0.04 8.10 0.04
N LEU A 36 -0.42 7.99 -1.21
CA LEU A 36 -0.60 6.72 -1.89
C LEU A 36 0.65 6.40 -2.69
N LEU A 37 1.32 5.30 -2.34
CA LEU A 37 2.57 4.88 -2.96
C LEU A 37 2.35 3.58 -3.72
N ARG A 38 2.76 3.54 -4.98
CA ARG A 38 2.72 2.34 -5.83
C ARG A 38 4.12 1.89 -6.20
N GLN A 39 4.44 0.65 -5.89
CA GLN A 39 5.67 0.00 -6.30
C GLN A 39 5.47 -0.75 -7.62
N ALA A 40 6.43 -0.65 -8.53
CA ALA A 40 6.40 -1.42 -9.78
C ALA A 40 6.43 -2.93 -9.50
N GLY A 41 5.60 -3.70 -10.20
CA GLY A 41 5.54 -5.15 -10.06
C GLY A 41 4.75 -5.68 -8.85
N GLN A 42 4.25 -4.82 -7.96
CA GLN A 42 3.42 -5.23 -6.82
C GLN A 42 1.93 -5.46 -7.16
N GLY A 43 1.58 -5.65 -8.44
CA GLY A 43 0.20 -5.94 -8.83
C GLY A 43 -0.78 -4.80 -8.47
N PRO A 44 -2.00 -5.11 -8.00
CA PRO A 44 -3.04 -4.11 -7.73
C PRO A 44 -2.87 -3.40 -6.37
N PHE A 45 -1.85 -3.76 -5.57
CA PHE A 45 -1.65 -3.24 -4.23
C PHE A 45 -1.09 -1.82 -4.23
N ILE A 46 -1.48 -1.05 -3.22
CA ILE A 46 -1.01 0.32 -2.96
C ILE A 46 -0.69 0.45 -1.48
N TRP A 47 0.35 1.21 -1.17
CA TRP A 47 0.68 1.57 0.20
C TRP A 47 0.05 2.92 0.54
N LEU A 48 -0.78 2.96 1.57
CA LEU A 48 -1.20 4.19 2.22
C LEU A 48 -0.16 4.52 3.31
N GLN A 49 0.78 5.39 2.97
CA GLN A 49 1.90 5.79 3.83
C GLN A 49 1.52 7.02 4.65
N SER A 50 1.70 7.00 5.97
CA SER A 50 1.58 8.22 6.78
C SER A 50 2.77 9.15 6.54
N LEU A 51 2.49 10.46 6.45
CA LEU A 51 3.52 11.51 6.33
C LEU A 51 3.98 12.04 7.69
N GLU A 52 3.27 11.68 8.75
CA GLU A 52 3.56 12.07 10.13
C GLU A 52 4.28 10.95 10.89
N ALA A 53 3.90 9.69 10.65
CA ALA A 53 4.56 8.51 11.21
C ALA A 53 5.17 7.66 10.08
N LEU A 54 6.45 7.91 9.79
CA LEU A 54 7.11 7.40 8.58
C LEU A 54 7.24 5.87 8.50
N GLU A 55 7.24 5.19 9.65
CA GLU A 55 7.27 3.73 9.69
C GLU A 55 5.90 3.08 9.49
N LEU A 56 4.82 3.87 9.51
CA LEU A 56 3.48 3.37 9.36
C LEU A 56 3.00 3.47 7.91
N ALA A 57 2.72 2.31 7.33
CA ALA A 57 2.07 2.20 6.03
C ALA A 57 1.11 1.02 5.99
N PHE A 58 -0.07 1.24 5.42
CA PHE A 58 -1.09 0.21 5.25
C PHE A 58 -1.08 -0.29 3.82
N LEU A 59 -1.14 -1.61 3.64
CA LEU A 59 -1.35 -2.18 2.32
C LEU A 59 -2.84 -2.16 2.00
N ILE A 60 -3.21 -1.55 0.89
CA ILE A 60 -4.59 -1.45 0.44
C ILE A 60 -4.74 -1.95 -0.99
N VAL A 61 -5.96 -2.30 -1.36
CA VAL A 61 -6.33 -2.80 -2.68
C VAL A 61 -7.83 -2.60 -2.89
N ASP A 62 -8.28 -2.52 -4.13
CA ASP A 62 -9.70 -2.50 -4.44
C ASP A 62 -10.41 -3.72 -3.82
N ALA A 63 -11.50 -3.43 -3.11
CA ALA A 63 -12.43 -4.41 -2.54
C ALA A 63 -12.86 -5.49 -3.54
N SER A 64 -13.03 -5.12 -4.82
CA SER A 64 -13.48 -6.05 -5.86
C SER A 64 -12.51 -7.22 -6.09
N CYS A 65 -11.21 -7.04 -5.80
CA CYS A 65 -10.20 -8.11 -5.85
C CYS A 65 -10.47 -9.22 -4.82
N PHE A 66 -11.25 -8.92 -3.77
CA PHE A 66 -11.69 -9.86 -2.74
C PHE A 66 -13.17 -10.25 -2.88
N GLY A 67 -13.78 -9.95 -4.03
CA GLY A 67 -15.21 -10.19 -4.28
C GLY A 67 -16.14 -9.36 -3.41
N LEU A 68 -15.62 -8.32 -2.74
CA LEU A 68 -16.38 -7.50 -1.82
C LEU A 68 -17.15 -6.41 -2.55
N ARG A 69 -18.41 -6.22 -2.16
CA ARG A 69 -19.25 -5.12 -2.61
C ARG A 69 -19.94 -4.50 -1.40
N PHE A 70 -19.95 -3.18 -1.37
CA PHE A 70 -20.50 -2.40 -0.28
C PHE A 70 -21.76 -1.69 -0.75
N GLN A 71 -22.77 -1.62 0.11
CA GLN A 71 -23.90 -0.72 -0.12
C GLN A 71 -23.39 0.74 -0.09
N PRO A 72 -24.01 1.65 -0.86
CA PRO A 72 -23.70 3.07 -0.76
C PRO A 72 -23.88 3.54 0.70
N PRO A 73 -22.95 4.35 1.23
CA PRO A 73 -23.11 4.92 2.56
C PRO A 73 -24.38 5.78 2.62
N THR A 74 -25.11 5.70 3.73
CA THR A 74 -26.32 6.50 3.97
C THR A 74 -26.03 7.83 4.65
N ASP A 75 -24.81 8.01 5.17
CA ASP A 75 -24.36 9.22 5.85
C ASP A 75 -24.13 10.35 4.84
N THR A 76 -24.75 11.50 5.07
CA THR A 76 -24.60 12.69 4.24
C THR A 76 -23.19 13.27 4.27
N ASP A 77 -22.43 13.04 5.35
CA ASP A 77 -21.04 13.49 5.48
C ASP A 77 -20.07 12.72 4.57
N LEU A 78 -20.55 11.60 4.00
CA LEU A 78 -19.83 10.80 3.01
C LEU A 78 -20.18 11.17 1.57
N ALA A 79 -20.96 12.24 1.36
CA ALA A 79 -21.17 12.80 0.04
C ALA A 79 -19.83 13.23 -0.58
N GLY A 80 -19.51 12.69 -1.76
CA GLY A 80 -18.26 12.94 -2.49
C GLY A 80 -17.19 11.85 -2.34
N PHE A 81 -17.37 10.88 -1.43
CA PHE A 81 -16.52 9.69 -1.37
C PHE A 81 -17.05 8.60 -2.31
N ASP A 82 -16.98 8.86 -3.61
CA ASP A 82 -17.62 8.08 -4.68
C ASP A 82 -16.67 7.09 -5.38
N ALA A 83 -15.38 7.13 -5.07
CA ALA A 83 -14.42 6.20 -5.62
C ALA A 83 -14.69 4.75 -5.14
N PRO A 84 -14.27 3.73 -5.92
CA PRO A 84 -14.37 2.34 -5.51
C PRO A 84 -13.75 2.10 -4.11
N PRO A 85 -14.46 1.42 -3.19
CA PRO A 85 -13.94 1.12 -1.86
C PRO A 85 -12.65 0.30 -1.93
N SER A 86 -11.66 0.68 -1.13
CA SER A 86 -10.40 -0.08 -0.99
C SER A 86 -10.32 -0.71 0.38
N VAL A 87 -9.84 -1.94 0.50
CA VAL A 87 -9.74 -2.66 1.77
C VAL A 87 -8.29 -2.76 2.23
N LEU A 88 -8.08 -2.70 3.55
CA LEU A 88 -6.78 -2.96 4.15
C LEU A 88 -6.48 -4.46 4.09
N VAL A 89 -5.29 -4.80 3.62
CA VAL A 89 -4.78 -6.17 3.51
C VAL A 89 -3.98 -6.51 4.76
N ILE A 90 -4.35 -7.62 5.39
CA ILE A 90 -3.63 -8.23 6.50
C ILE A 90 -2.64 -9.22 5.88
N LEU A 91 -1.36 -8.86 5.93
CA LEU A 91 -0.29 -9.70 5.40
C LEU A 91 -0.13 -10.95 6.27
N PRO A 92 -0.11 -12.15 5.65
CA PRO A 92 0.12 -13.37 6.40
C PRO A 92 1.57 -13.46 6.89
N HIS A 93 1.78 -14.20 7.97
CA HIS A 93 3.11 -14.42 8.52
C HIS A 93 3.94 -15.42 7.70
N ARG A 94 3.28 -16.36 7.00
CA ARG A 94 3.94 -17.40 6.20
C ARG A 94 3.69 -17.20 4.70
N PRO A 95 4.72 -17.36 3.86
CA PRO A 95 4.52 -17.40 2.41
C PRO A 95 3.52 -18.49 2.02
N GLY A 96 2.59 -18.17 1.12
CA GLY A 96 1.58 -19.11 0.61
C GLY A 96 0.27 -19.15 1.39
N ASP A 97 0.20 -18.51 2.55
CA ASP A 97 -1.07 -18.34 3.29
C ASP A 97 -2.02 -17.39 2.53
N VAL A 98 -3.32 -17.59 2.75
CA VAL A 98 -4.37 -16.78 2.13
C VAL A 98 -4.33 -15.35 2.65
N LEU A 99 -4.35 -14.38 1.73
CA LEU A 99 -4.50 -12.97 2.07
C LEU A 99 -5.85 -12.74 2.76
N ARG A 100 -5.83 -11.98 3.86
CA ARG A 100 -7.04 -11.54 4.55
C ARG A 100 -7.18 -10.04 4.42
N VAL A 101 -8.41 -9.55 4.54
CA VAL A 101 -8.72 -8.12 4.49
C VAL A 101 -9.62 -7.71 5.64
N HIS A 102 -9.55 -6.43 6.00
CA HIS A 102 -10.48 -5.84 6.96
C HIS A 102 -11.83 -5.56 6.28
N ARG A 103 -12.67 -6.61 6.21
CA ARG A 103 -13.90 -6.65 5.38
C ARG A 103 -14.91 -5.54 5.69
N LEU A 104 -15.07 -5.19 6.96
CA LEU A 104 -16.14 -4.29 7.41
C LEU A 104 -15.74 -2.82 7.44
N ALA A 105 -14.44 -2.50 7.35
CA ALA A 105 -14.02 -1.10 7.36
C ALA A 105 -13.08 -0.78 6.18
N PRO A 106 -13.64 -0.69 4.95
CA PRO A 106 -12.90 -0.19 3.81
C PRO A 106 -12.55 1.29 3.98
N LEU A 107 -11.62 1.72 3.14
CA LEU A 107 -11.34 3.11 2.87
C LEU A 107 -12.20 3.58 1.71
N LEU A 108 -12.86 4.71 1.93
CA LEU A 108 -13.57 5.45 0.89
C LEU A 108 -12.75 6.69 0.53
N PHE A 109 -12.68 7.03 -0.75
CA PHE A 109 -11.87 8.14 -1.24
C PHE A 109 -12.73 9.20 -1.94
N ASP A 110 -12.48 10.45 -1.57
CA ASP A 110 -12.89 11.64 -2.31
C ASP A 110 -11.65 12.12 -3.09
N VAL A 111 -11.61 11.72 -4.36
CA VAL A 111 -10.47 12.01 -5.24
C VAL A 111 -10.41 13.49 -5.60
N ALA A 112 -11.54 14.20 -5.61
CA ALA A 112 -11.57 15.62 -5.96
C ALA A 112 -10.83 16.46 -4.91
N HIS A 113 -11.09 16.18 -3.63
CA HIS A 113 -10.52 16.93 -2.51
C HIS A 113 -9.30 16.27 -1.87
N ALA A 114 -8.83 15.14 -2.42
CA ALA A 114 -7.74 14.34 -1.86
C ALA A 114 -8.00 13.97 -0.39
N ARG A 115 -9.20 13.46 -0.11
CA ARG A 115 -9.60 13.03 1.22
C ARG A 115 -9.93 11.55 1.23
N PHE A 116 -9.78 10.92 2.38
CA PHE A 116 -10.26 9.55 2.58
C PHE A 116 -10.79 9.37 4.00
N VAL A 117 -11.61 8.35 4.18
CA VAL A 117 -12.12 7.91 5.49
C VAL A 117 -12.01 6.40 5.60
N GLN A 118 -11.84 5.88 6.82
CA GLN A 118 -12.13 4.48 7.11
C GLN A 118 -13.55 4.39 7.64
N TYR A 119 -14.48 3.88 6.82
CA TYR A 119 -15.88 3.80 7.20
C TYR A 119 -16.26 2.37 7.59
N VAL A 120 -16.92 2.20 8.74
CA VAL A 120 -17.34 0.90 9.26
C VAL A 120 -18.77 0.60 8.80
N TYR A 121 -18.93 -0.48 8.04
CA TYR A 121 -20.21 -1.01 7.59
C TYR A 121 -20.74 -2.09 8.52
N GLU A 122 -22.07 -2.21 8.59
CA GLU A 122 -22.73 -3.36 9.18
C GLU A 122 -22.59 -4.60 8.28
N PRO A 123 -22.55 -5.82 8.84
CA PRO A 123 -22.33 -7.04 8.06
C PRO A 123 -23.29 -7.25 6.88
N GLU A 124 -24.57 -6.89 7.03
CA GLU A 124 -25.61 -6.96 6.00
C GLU A 124 -25.42 -5.96 4.85
N GLN A 125 -24.62 -4.92 5.06
CA GLN A 125 -24.28 -3.93 4.04
C GLN A 125 -23.09 -4.37 3.17
N VAL A 126 -22.45 -5.49 3.50
CA VAL A 126 -21.25 -5.99 2.80
C VAL A 126 -21.50 -7.37 2.22
N LEU A 127 -21.48 -7.44 0.89
CA LEU A 127 -21.56 -8.69 0.12
C LEU A 127 -20.16 -9.22 -0.19
N GLY A 128 -20.02 -10.54 -0.26
CA GLY A 128 -18.75 -11.24 -0.52
C GLY A 128 -18.10 -11.80 0.75
N ASP A 129 -17.32 -12.86 0.56
CA ASP A 129 -16.66 -13.61 1.63
C ASP A 129 -15.28 -13.04 2.02
N GLY A 130 -14.75 -12.10 1.22
CA GLY A 130 -13.46 -11.47 1.46
C GLY A 130 -12.29 -12.40 1.15
N LEU A 131 -12.49 -13.40 0.28
CA LEU A 131 -11.43 -14.26 -0.23
C LEU A 131 -10.79 -13.65 -1.47
N TRP A 132 -9.47 -13.79 -1.58
CA TRP A 132 -8.74 -13.32 -2.75
C TRP A 132 -9.26 -14.02 -4.02
N THR A 133 -9.73 -13.22 -4.98
CA THR A 133 -10.26 -13.73 -6.27
C THR A 133 -9.23 -13.62 -7.39
N GLY A 134 -8.15 -12.86 -7.19
CA GLY A 134 -7.17 -12.56 -8.23
C GLY A 134 -7.71 -11.70 -9.39
N SER A 135 -8.93 -11.19 -9.26
CA SER A 135 -9.57 -10.38 -10.31
C SER A 135 -8.80 -9.09 -10.55
N SER A 136 -8.67 -8.70 -11.83
CA SER A 136 -8.09 -7.41 -12.20
C SER A 136 -9.08 -6.29 -11.91
N SER A 137 -8.63 -5.27 -11.18
CA SER A 137 -9.40 -4.05 -10.98
C SER A 137 -8.96 -2.97 -11.96
N ALA A 138 -9.92 -2.14 -12.40
CA ALA A 138 -9.64 -0.89 -13.11
C ALA A 138 -9.17 0.24 -12.16
N TRP A 139 -9.22 0.00 -10.86
CA TRP A 139 -8.72 0.88 -9.81
C TRP A 139 -7.21 0.69 -9.61
N PRO A 140 -6.45 1.77 -9.37
CA PRO A 140 -6.83 3.18 -9.44
C PRO A 140 -7.14 3.61 -10.86
N ASP A 141 -8.25 4.34 -11.01
CA ASP A 141 -8.70 4.86 -12.28
C ASP A 141 -7.89 6.08 -12.75
N ALA A 142 -8.21 6.62 -13.93
CA ALA A 142 -7.50 7.75 -14.51
C ALA A 142 -7.53 9.03 -13.65
N THR A 143 -8.52 9.20 -12.76
CA THR A 143 -8.63 10.37 -11.88
C THR A 143 -7.74 10.26 -10.66
N MET A 144 -7.54 9.03 -10.17
CA MET A 144 -6.74 8.76 -8.99
C MET A 144 -5.25 8.58 -9.33
N GLN A 145 -4.91 8.08 -10.52
CA GLN A 145 -3.53 7.83 -10.95
C GLN A 145 -2.57 9.02 -10.78
N PRO A 146 -2.93 10.28 -11.11
CA PRO A 146 -2.05 11.44 -10.90
C PRO A 146 -1.72 11.70 -9.42
N ARG A 147 -2.56 11.22 -8.49
CA ARG A 147 -2.40 11.40 -7.05
C ARG A 147 -1.59 10.28 -6.39
N ILE A 148 -1.05 9.35 -7.17
CA ILE A 148 -0.25 8.23 -6.68
C ILE A 148 1.22 8.50 -6.97
N VAL A 149 2.04 8.39 -5.94
CA VAL A 149 3.49 8.46 -6.03
C VAL A 149 4.00 7.10 -6.52
N ARG A 150 4.74 7.09 -7.64
CA ARG A 150 5.40 5.88 -8.12
C ARG A 150 6.73 5.73 -7.42
N VAL A 151 6.83 4.70 -6.58
CA VAL A 151 8.07 4.39 -5.86
C VAL A 151 9.03 3.74 -6.82
N GLN A 152 10.17 4.39 -7.02
CA GLN A 152 11.35 3.77 -7.57
C GLN A 152 12.11 3.19 -6.38
N CYS A 153 12.10 1.87 -6.23
CA CYS A 153 12.98 1.24 -5.25
C CYS A 153 14.42 1.57 -5.68
N LEU A 154 15.20 2.22 -4.80
CA LEU A 154 16.65 2.20 -4.95
C LEU A 154 17.04 0.73 -4.94
N ALA A 155 17.61 0.24 -6.05
CA ALA A 155 18.14 -1.11 -6.14
C ALA A 155 18.93 -1.40 -4.85
N GLU A 156 18.72 -2.59 -4.28
CA GLU A 156 19.58 -3.06 -3.17
C GLU A 156 21.03 -2.78 -3.56
N PRO A 157 21.87 -2.23 -2.67
CA PRO A 157 23.29 -2.19 -2.94
C PRO A 157 23.68 -3.64 -3.21
N ALA A 158 24.08 -3.92 -4.45
CA ALA A 158 24.51 -5.23 -4.89
C ALA A 158 25.44 -5.78 -3.81
N ALA A 159 25.05 -6.92 -3.22
CA ALA A 159 25.84 -7.59 -2.21
C ALA A 159 27.29 -7.56 -2.67
N ALA A 160 28.13 -6.81 -1.94
CA ALA A 160 29.53 -6.65 -2.25
C ALA A 160 30.09 -8.06 -2.44
N GLY A 161 30.61 -8.32 -3.64
CA GLY A 161 31.10 -9.63 -4.03
C GLY A 161 31.98 -10.19 -2.93
N VAL A 162 31.60 -11.35 -2.40
CA VAL A 162 32.52 -12.20 -1.66
C VAL A 162 33.62 -12.53 -2.66
N GLY A 163 34.73 -11.80 -2.55
CA GLY A 163 35.94 -12.08 -3.28
C GLY A 163 36.37 -13.50 -2.92
N THR A 164 36.26 -14.39 -3.89
CA THR A 164 36.92 -15.69 -3.86
C THR A 164 38.42 -15.42 -3.81
N GLY A 165 38.98 -15.37 -2.59
CA GLY A 165 40.42 -15.32 -2.40
C GLY A 165 41.01 -16.64 -2.90
N GLU A 166 41.63 -16.60 -4.07
CA GLU A 166 42.62 -17.60 -4.49
C GLU A 166 43.71 -17.69 -3.42
N VAL A 167 43.68 -18.76 -2.63
CA VAL A 167 44.84 -19.17 -1.85
C VAL A 167 45.77 -19.92 -2.79
N GLY A 168 46.84 -19.24 -3.20
CA GLY A 168 47.96 -19.82 -3.91
C GLY A 168 48.51 -21.02 -3.15
N ARG A 169 48.72 -22.12 -3.87
CA ARG A 169 49.63 -23.18 -3.45
C ARG A 169 50.90 -23.04 -4.26
N GLU A 170 51.92 -22.52 -3.59
CA GLU A 170 53.29 -22.47 -4.06
C GLU A 170 53.87 -23.87 -4.29
N SER A 171 54.66 -23.95 -5.35
CA SER A 171 55.45 -25.11 -5.76
C SER A 171 56.67 -25.34 -4.87
N GLY A 172 57.00 -26.60 -4.62
CA GLY A 172 58.33 -27.04 -4.15
C GLY A 172 58.25 -28.47 -3.60
N SER A 173 59.18 -29.38 -3.79
CA SER A 173 60.38 -29.48 -4.63
C SER A 173 60.77 -30.98 -4.62
N THR A 174 61.15 -31.47 -5.78
CA THR A 174 61.93 -32.67 -6.11
C THR A 174 62.99 -33.11 -5.08
N PHE A 175 62.93 -34.41 -4.70
CA PHE A 175 64.01 -35.38 -4.34
C PHE A 175 64.73 -35.32 -2.97
N PRO A 176 65.38 -36.45 -2.51
CA PRO A 176 65.62 -37.73 -3.20
C PRO A 176 64.97 -38.98 -2.60
#